data_AF-A0A2A4NPY4-F1
#
_entry.id   AF-A0A2A4NPY4-F1
#
_cell.length_a   1.000
_cell.length_b   1.000
_cell.length_c   1.000
_cell.angle_alpha   90.00
_cell.angle_beta   90.00
_cell.angle_gamma   90.00
#
_symmetry.space_group_name_H-M   'P 1'
#
loop_
_entity.id
_entity.type
_entity.pdbx_description
1 polymer ?
#
loop_
_entity_poly.entity_id
_entity_poly.type
_entity_poly.pdbx_seq_one_letter_code
_entity_poly.pdbx_strand_id
1 'polypeptide(L)'
;MAFTDPYLTIEASLAVRTNIASNRWQDFNKTGSFIFGVKGAAYEKFLRLKFDKSDIQFEDNTDAAMARFLIGEGDAIVGVRESLLAGISEQSSDELSV
;
A
#
# COMPACT_ATOMS: atom_id res chain seq x y z
N MET A 1 -2.49 -29.71 3.24
CA MET A 1 -2.23 -28.89 2.03
C MET A 1 -0.75 -28.95 1.74
N ALA A 2 -0.36 -29.05 0.47
CA ALA A 2 1.04 -29.03 0.04
C ALA A 2 1.20 -27.94 -1.03
N PHE A 3 2.31 -27.22 -1.01
CA PHE A 3 2.65 -26.20 -2.01
C PHE A 3 3.57 -26.79 -3.07
N THR A 4 3.47 -26.30 -4.31
CA THR A 4 4.45 -26.59 -5.36
C THR A 4 5.77 -25.89 -5.06
N ASP A 5 6.80 -26.16 -5.86
CA ASP A 5 7.98 -25.30 -5.89
C ASP A 5 7.57 -23.84 -6.19
N PRO A 6 8.25 -22.86 -5.57
CA PRO A 6 7.95 -21.45 -5.79
C PRO A 6 8.32 -21.05 -7.23
N TYR A 7 7.43 -20.32 -7.88
CA TYR A 7 7.63 -19.83 -9.25
C TYR A 7 7.78 -18.31 -9.34
N LEU A 8 7.46 -17.59 -8.26
CA LEU A 8 7.58 -16.13 -8.16
C LEU A 8 7.69 -15.70 -6.70
N THR A 9 8.57 -14.74 -6.43
CA THR A 9 8.61 -14.01 -5.16
C THR A 9 7.99 -12.65 -5.38
N ILE A 10 6.99 -12.30 -4.57
CA ILE A 10 6.35 -10.98 -4.58
C ILE A 10 6.73 -10.20 -3.31
N GLU A 11 6.91 -8.90 -3.43
CA GLU A 11 7.27 -8.02 -2.32
C GLU A 11 6.10 -7.10 -1.96
N ALA A 12 5.66 -7.17 -0.68
CA ALA A 12 4.78 -6.17 -0.13
C ALA A 12 5.59 -4.89 0.18
N SER A 13 5.12 -3.76 -0.33
CA SER A 13 5.78 -2.45 -0.24
C SER A 13 4.81 -1.40 0.29
N LEU A 14 5.35 -0.37 0.95
CA LEU A 14 4.66 0.89 1.20
C LEU A 14 5.02 1.87 0.09
N ALA A 15 4.03 2.33 -0.65
CA ALA A 15 4.16 3.55 -1.45
C ALA A 15 3.77 4.75 -0.59
N VAL A 16 4.57 5.80 -0.69
CA VAL A 16 4.48 7.03 0.11
C VAL A 16 4.60 8.21 -0.84
N ARG A 17 4.06 9.37 -0.45
CA ARG A 17 4.23 10.59 -1.24
C ARG A 17 5.69 11.06 -1.22
N THR A 18 6.12 11.68 -2.31
CA THR A 18 7.50 12.16 -2.49
C THR A 18 7.91 13.25 -1.50
N ASN A 19 6.94 13.96 -0.91
CA ASN A 19 7.18 15.01 0.07
C ASN A 19 7.33 14.49 1.51
N ILE A 20 7.25 13.17 1.74
CA ILE A 20 7.42 12.59 3.07
C ILE A 20 8.90 12.30 3.32
N ALA A 21 9.38 12.67 4.52
CA ALA A 21 10.80 12.62 4.88
C ALA A 21 11.36 11.20 5.09
N SER A 22 10.51 10.16 5.10
CA SER A 22 10.94 8.78 5.28
C SER A 22 10.35 7.83 4.25
N ASN A 23 11.20 6.91 3.79
CA ASN A 23 10.88 5.79 2.93
C ASN A 23 11.01 4.44 3.66
N ARG A 24 11.11 4.44 5.00
CA ARG A 24 11.21 3.23 5.82
C ARG A 24 9.84 2.87 6.36
N TRP A 25 9.41 1.62 6.15
CA TRP A 25 8.09 1.16 6.58
C TRP A 25 7.86 1.29 8.09
N GLN A 26 8.92 1.15 8.90
CA GLN A 26 8.85 1.28 10.36
C GLN A 26 8.41 2.67 10.80
N ASP A 27 8.71 3.70 10.01
CA ASP A 27 8.40 5.09 10.36
C ASP A 27 6.91 5.43 10.17
N PHE A 28 6.15 4.49 9.59
CA PHE A 28 4.69 4.55 9.44
C PHE A 28 3.95 3.71 10.49
N ASN A 29 4.63 2.90 11.32
CA ASN A 29 3.99 2.28 12.49
C ASN A 29 4.08 3.23 13.70
N LYS A 30 3.33 4.33 13.63
CA LYS A 30 3.24 5.34 14.69
C LYS A 30 1.84 5.92 14.75
N THR A 31 1.50 6.46 15.92
CA THR A 31 0.24 7.17 16.13
C THR A 31 0.12 8.36 15.17
N GLY A 32 -1.06 8.49 14.57
CA GLY A 32 -1.36 9.54 13.60
C GLY A 32 -0.90 9.24 12.17
N SER A 33 -0.24 8.10 11.92
CA SER A 33 -0.05 7.62 10.55
C SER A 33 -1.29 6.89 10.06
N PHE A 34 -1.79 7.28 8.88
CA PHE A 34 -2.93 6.66 8.24
C PHE A 34 -2.52 5.97 6.94
N ILE A 35 -2.82 4.67 6.85
CA ILE A 35 -2.32 3.79 5.80
C ILE A 35 -3.49 3.08 5.14
N PHE A 36 -3.49 3.03 3.81
CA PHE A 36 -4.41 2.18 3.05
C PHE A 36 -3.83 0.80 2.77
N GLY A 37 -4.68 -0.22 2.78
CA GLY A 37 -4.36 -1.59 2.34
C GLY A 37 -5.59 -2.28 1.78
N VAL A 38 -5.46 -3.55 1.39
CA VAL A 38 -6.57 -4.33 0.81
C VAL A 38 -6.93 -5.51 1.71
N LYS A 39 -8.23 -5.74 1.92
CA LYS A 39 -8.76 -6.89 2.66
C LYS A 39 -8.42 -8.20 1.96
N GLY A 40 -8.10 -9.23 2.74
CA GLY A 40 -7.74 -10.56 2.26
C GLY A 40 -6.34 -10.65 1.65
N ALA A 41 -5.58 -9.56 1.59
CA ALA A 41 -4.24 -9.58 1.04
C ALA A 41 -3.27 -10.35 1.95
N ALA A 42 -2.27 -11.00 1.36
CA ALA A 42 -1.27 -11.77 2.12
C ALA A 42 -0.55 -10.94 3.19
N TYR A 43 -0.36 -9.64 2.92
CA TYR A 43 0.27 -8.70 3.86
C TYR A 43 -0.68 -8.22 4.98
N GLU A 44 -2.00 -8.38 4.87
CA GLU A 44 -2.95 -7.90 5.88
C GLU A 44 -2.64 -8.49 7.26
N LYS A 45 -2.43 -9.80 7.33
CA LYS A 45 -2.10 -10.48 8.59
C LYS A 45 -0.80 -9.94 9.20
N PHE A 46 0.21 -9.68 8.37
CA PHE A 46 1.48 -9.12 8.84
C PHE A 46 1.26 -7.71 9.41
N LEU A 47 0.55 -6.85 8.68
CA LEU A 47 0.27 -5.49 9.11
C LEU A 47 -0.53 -5.47 10.41
N ARG A 48 -1.62 -6.23 10.52
CA ARG A 48 -2.41 -6.31 11.77
C ARG A 48 -1.61 -6.76 12.98
N LEU A 49 -0.54 -7.53 12.79
CA LEU A 49 0.33 -8.02 13.86
C LEU A 49 1.50 -7.10 14.18
N LYS A 50 1.95 -6.28 13.23
CA LYS A 50 3.20 -5.51 13.33
C LYS A 50 3.01 -4.00 13.33
N PHE A 51 1.87 -3.53 12.83
CA PHE A 51 1.47 -2.15 12.81
C PHE A 51 0.37 -1.96 13.86
N ASP A 52 0.81 -1.80 15.11
CA ASP A 52 -0.03 -1.71 16.30
C ASP A 52 -0.32 -0.26 16.74
N LYS A 53 0.37 0.71 16.13
CA LYS A 53 0.26 2.13 16.48
C LYS A 53 -0.37 3.00 15.41
N SER A 54 -0.34 2.57 14.16
CA SER A 54 -0.94 3.30 13.05
C SER A 54 -2.35 2.86 12.75
N ASP A 55 -3.09 3.76 12.13
CA ASP A 55 -4.44 3.51 11.66
C ASP A 55 -4.36 2.94 10.24
N ILE A 56 -4.78 1.69 10.07
CA ILE A 56 -4.79 1.03 8.76
C ILE A 56 -6.23 0.79 8.32
N GLN A 57 -6.60 1.42 7.21
CA GLN A 57 -7.87 1.18 6.53
C GLN A 57 -7.68 0.14 5.43
N PHE A 58 -8.32 -1.02 5.61
CA PHE A 58 -8.35 -2.06 4.59
C PHE A 58 -9.59 -1.87 3.71
N GLU A 59 -9.36 -1.55 2.44
CA GLU A 59 -10.39 -1.44 1.41
C GLU A 59 -10.70 -2.79 0.74
N ASP A 60 -11.80 -2.85 0.02
CA ASP A 60 -12.25 -4.10 -0.63
C ASP A 60 -11.39 -4.48 -1.85
N ASN A 61 -10.70 -3.52 -2.48
CA ASN A 61 -9.83 -3.76 -3.62
C ASN A 61 -8.72 -2.71 -3.73
N THR A 62 -7.71 -2.99 -4.57
CA THR A 62 -6.54 -2.14 -4.80
C THR A 62 -6.92 -0.78 -5.38
N ASP A 63 -7.89 -0.72 -6.30
CA ASP A 63 -8.26 0.53 -6.99
C ASP A 63 -8.89 1.52 -6.02
N ALA A 64 -9.76 1.05 -5.12
CA ALA A 64 -10.36 1.86 -4.07
C ALA A 64 -9.30 2.42 -3.09
N ALA A 65 -8.37 1.58 -2.65
CA ALA A 65 -7.25 2.02 -1.81
C ALA A 65 -6.35 3.03 -2.52
N MET A 66 -6.03 2.77 -3.80
CA MET A 66 -5.18 3.63 -4.62
C MET A 66 -5.82 4.99 -4.88
N ALA A 67 -7.09 5.03 -5.28
CA ALA A 67 -7.81 6.28 -5.54
C ALA A 67 -7.78 7.20 -4.30
N ARG A 68 -8.09 6.66 -3.12
CA ARG A 68 -8.06 7.41 -1.85
C ARG A 68 -6.66 7.86 -1.48
N PHE A 69 -5.66 6.99 -1.67
CA PHE A 69 -4.27 7.35 -1.45
C PHE A 69 -3.84 8.51 -2.35
N LEU A 70 -4.16 8.49 -3.64
CA LEU A 70 -3.75 9.49 -4.62
C LEU A 70 -4.39 10.87 -4.41
N ILE A 71 -5.62 10.94 -3.90
CA ILE A 71 -6.26 12.22 -3.53
C ILE A 71 -5.80 12.79 -2.19
N GLY A 72 -4.97 12.06 -1.43
CA GLY A 72 -4.28 12.59 -0.24
C GLY A 72 -4.96 12.27 1.07
N GLU A 73 -5.88 11.31 1.07
CA GLU A 73 -6.58 10.92 2.30
C GLU A 73 -5.71 10.11 3.28
N GLY A 74 -4.51 9.69 2.90
CA GLY A 74 -3.61 8.91 3.75
C GLY A 74 -2.13 9.16 3.46
N ASP A 75 -1.29 8.78 4.41
CA ASP A 75 0.16 8.97 4.37
C ASP A 75 0.85 7.94 3.47
N ALA A 76 0.28 6.73 3.38
CA ALA A 76 0.85 5.64 2.62
C ALA A 76 -0.21 4.63 2.15
N ILE A 77 0.18 3.81 1.19
CA ILE A 77 -0.58 2.63 0.73
C ILE A 77 0.33 1.40 0.71
N VAL A 78 -0.18 0.27 1.20
CA VAL A 78 0.49 -1.03 1.16
C VAL A 78 -0.04 -1.83 -0.01
N GLY A 79 0.86 -2.47 -0.76
CA GLY A 79 0.50 -3.34 -1.88
C GLY A 79 1.67 -4.17 -2.37
N VAL A 80 1.40 -5.05 -3.33
CA VAL A 80 2.47 -5.69 -4.10
C VAL A 80 3.16 -4.62 -4.95
N ARG A 81 4.49 -4.59 -4.94
CA ARG A 81 5.29 -3.54 -5.57
C ARG A 81 4.88 -3.25 -7.02
N GLU A 82 4.71 -4.28 -7.83
CA GLU A 82 4.32 -4.18 -9.24
C GLU A 82 2.93 -3.56 -9.41
N SER A 83 1.98 -3.94 -8.55
CA SER A 83 0.63 -3.37 -8.56
C SER A 83 0.62 -1.89 -8.17
N LEU A 84 1.45 -1.50 -7.19
CA LEU A 84 1.59 -0.10 -6.80
C LEU A 84 2.20 0.73 -7.94
N LEU A 85 3.24 0.23 -8.59
CA LEU A 85 3.87 0.90 -9.73
C LEU A 85 2.88 1.10 -10.89
N ALA A 86 2.10 0.07 -11.21
CA ALA A 86 1.07 0.15 -12.24
C ALA A 86 0.03 1.23 -11.92
N GLY A 87 -0.60 1.19 -10.74
CA GLY A 87 -1.64 2.14 -10.37
C GLY A 87 -1.15 3.60 -10.27
N ILE A 88 0.10 3.83 -9.84
CA ILE A 88 0.70 5.18 -9.82
C ILE A 88 0.95 5.68 -11.26
N SER A 89 1.37 4.81 -12.18
CA SER A 89 1.68 5.17 -13.57
C SER A 89 0.44 5.48 -14.42
N GLU A 90 -0.66 4.74 -14.22
CA GLU A 90 -1.92 4.94 -14.94
C GLU A 90 -2.52 6.31 -14.64
N GLN A 91 -2.49 6.73 -13.38
CA GLN A 91 -3.06 8.01 -12.94
C GLN A 91 -2.18 9.22 -13.31
N SER A 92 -0.86 9.03 -13.42
CA SER A 92 0.05 10.07 -13.95
C SER A 92 -0.21 10.38 -15.43
N SER A 93 -0.83 9.45 -16.16
CA SER A 93 -1.17 9.61 -17.57
C SER A 93 -2.52 10.32 -17.77
N ASP A 94 -3.43 10.20 -16.80
CA ASP A 94 -4.72 10.90 -16.79
C ASP A 94 -4.58 12.39 -16.46
N GLU A 95 -3.63 12.80 -15.58
CA GLU A 95 -3.39 14.22 -15.24
C GLU A 95 -2.75 15.05 -16.37
N LEU A 96 -2.13 14.41 -17.37
CA LEU A 96 -1.50 15.09 -18.52
C LEU A 96 -2.45 15.26 -19.72
N SER A 97 -3.72 14.86 -19.58
CA SER A 97 -4.73 14.87 -20.65
C SER A 97 -5.78 15.99 -20.51
N VAL A 98 -5.55 17.00 -19.64
CA VAL A 98 -6.44 18.15 -19.42
C VAL A 98 -5.75 19.47 -19.74
#